data_AF-A0A2S7QJH9-F1
#
_entry.id   AF-A0A2S7QJH9-F1
#
_cell.length_a   1.000
_cell.length_b   1.000
_cell.length_c   1.000
_cell.angle_alpha   90.00
_cell.angle_beta   90.00
_cell.angle_gamma   90.00
#
_symmetry.space_group_name_H-M   'P 1'
#
loop_
_entity.id
_entity.type
_entity.pdbx_description
1 polymer ?
#
loop_
_entity_poly.entity_id
_entity_poly.type
_entity_poly.pdbx_seq_one_letter_code
_entity_poly.pdbx_strand_id
1 'polypeptide(L)'
;MEEQANISSWPESIAAHGHPDSKNLKLYGRLRKAESSVLFQARTGRIGLRRFLASARVPGIESGECLCGQGLETAEHTLLACADQPPPHWEPGTRFEELVSEAETAAVVARQLIRSGKLRQYSLAAQLLYNTEEVAASGRE
;
A
#
# COMPACT_ATOMS: atom_id res chain seq x y z
N MET A 1 -9.86 -29.38 13.97
CA MET A 1 -8.59 -28.82 14.46
C MET A 1 -8.32 -27.56 13.67
N GLU A 2 -8.75 -26.40 14.18
CA GLU A 2 -8.39 -25.10 13.60
C GLU A 2 -6.97 -24.76 14.03
N GLU A 3 -6.03 -24.98 13.11
CA GLU A 3 -4.65 -24.56 13.30
C GLU A 3 -4.59 -23.05 13.13
N GLN A 4 -4.64 -22.33 14.25
CA GLN A 4 -4.56 -20.87 14.32
C GLN A 4 -3.39 -20.37 13.47
N ALA A 5 -3.65 -19.40 12.60
CA ALA A 5 -2.61 -18.78 11.78
C ALA A 5 -1.51 -18.24 12.70
N ASN A 6 -0.29 -18.74 12.54
CA ASN A 6 0.83 -18.30 13.35
C ASN A 6 1.13 -16.82 13.03
N ILE A 7 0.82 -15.94 13.98
CA ILE A 7 1.01 -14.49 13.87
C ILE A 7 2.48 -14.13 13.56
N SER A 8 3.44 -14.99 13.91
CA SER A 8 4.86 -14.78 13.60
C SER A 8 5.18 -14.84 12.09
N SER A 9 4.25 -15.33 11.26
CA SER A 9 4.40 -15.39 9.80
C SER A 9 3.98 -14.12 9.08
N TRP A 10 3.33 -13.18 9.77
CA TRP A 10 2.81 -11.95 9.16
C TRP A 10 3.93 -10.93 8.91
N PRO A 11 3.76 -10.02 7.93
CA PRO A 11 4.70 -8.92 7.74
C PRO A 11 4.85 -8.07 9.00
N GLU A 12 6.07 -7.59 9.24
CA GLU A 12 6.37 -6.69 10.35
C GLU A 12 5.55 -5.40 10.26
N SER A 13 5.12 -4.90 11.42
CA SER A 13 4.28 -3.70 11.51
C SER A 13 5.12 -2.52 11.95
N ILE A 14 5.53 -1.68 11.01
CA ILE A 14 6.20 -0.39 11.27
C ILE A 14 5.35 0.48 12.20
N ALA A 15 4.02 0.46 12.02
CA ALA A 15 3.09 1.17 12.89
C ALA A 15 3.15 0.72 14.38
N ALA A 16 3.66 -0.47 14.67
CA ALA A 16 3.76 -1.00 16.03
C ALA A 16 5.06 -0.60 16.75
N HIS A 17 6.04 -0.04 16.02
CA HIS A 17 7.34 0.35 16.60
C HIS A 17 7.27 1.69 17.36
N GLY A 18 6.18 2.44 17.25
CA GLY A 18 6.00 3.74 17.89
C GLY A 18 4.85 3.75 18.91
N HIS A 19 4.88 4.74 19.79
CA HIS A 19 3.74 5.07 20.64
C HIS A 19 2.77 6.01 19.90
N PRO A 20 1.48 6.05 20.27
CA PRO A 20 0.56 7.08 19.80
C PRO A 20 1.16 8.48 20.06
N ASP A 21 1.16 9.32 19.02
CA ASP A 21 1.67 10.70 19.08
C ASP A 21 0.85 11.56 18.12
N SER A 22 0.69 12.84 18.45
CA SER A 22 0.19 13.89 17.57
C SER A 22 0.87 13.91 16.19
N LYS A 23 2.15 13.56 16.10
CA LYS A 23 2.86 13.41 14.82
C LYS A 23 2.25 12.31 13.94
N ASN A 24 1.81 11.20 14.53
CA ASN A 24 1.09 10.15 13.81
C ASN A 24 -0.28 10.64 13.29
N LEU A 25 -0.95 11.57 13.99
CA LEU A 25 -2.19 12.18 13.48
C LEU A 25 -1.91 13.11 12.28
N LYS A 26 -0.82 13.87 12.33
CA LYS A 26 -0.41 14.76 11.23
C LYS A 26 -0.12 14.00 9.93
N LEU A 27 0.41 12.77 10.04
CA LEU A 27 0.66 11.87 8.91
C LEU A 27 -0.60 11.66 8.04
N TYR A 28 -1.78 11.59 8.65
CA TYR A 28 -3.04 11.35 7.96
C TYR A 28 -3.85 12.62 7.68
N GLY A 29 -3.43 13.77 8.22
CA GLY A 29 -4.25 14.99 8.26
C GLY A 29 -4.58 15.62 6.91
N ARG A 30 -3.82 15.29 5.85
CA ARG A 30 -4.04 15.80 4.48
C ARG A 30 -4.48 14.70 3.49
N LEU A 31 -4.72 13.49 3.98
CA LEU A 31 -5.07 12.34 3.15
C LEU A 31 -6.60 12.20 3.02
N ARG A 32 -7.05 11.79 1.85
CA ARG A 32 -8.43 11.35 1.65
C ARG A 32 -8.64 10.00 2.34
N LYS A 33 -9.89 9.63 2.62
CA LYS A 33 -10.23 8.39 3.35
C LYS A 33 -9.54 7.14 2.79
N ALA A 34 -9.53 6.97 1.45
CA ALA A 34 -8.87 5.84 0.80
C ALA A 34 -7.34 5.87 0.98
N GLU A 35 -6.73 7.05 0.86
CA GLU A 35 -5.30 7.27 1.04
C GLU A 35 -4.88 7.01 2.51
N SER A 36 -5.67 7.46 3.49
CA SER A 36 -5.41 7.15 4.90
C SER A 36 -5.49 5.65 5.18
N SER A 37 -6.51 4.98 4.64
CA SER A 37 -6.73 3.54 4.82
C SER A 37 -5.58 2.73 4.22
N VAL A 38 -5.18 3.02 2.98
CA VAL A 38 -4.10 2.28 2.32
C VAL A 38 -2.76 2.51 3.02
N LEU A 39 -2.48 3.74 3.47
CA LEU A 39 -1.25 4.04 4.20
C LEU A 39 -1.19 3.30 5.53
N PHE A 40 -2.31 3.25 6.27
CA PHE A 40 -2.38 2.48 7.51
C PHE A 40 -2.14 0.98 7.27
N GLN A 41 -2.76 0.41 6.24
CA GLN A 41 -2.55 -0.99 5.86
C GLN A 41 -1.10 -1.26 5.44
N ALA A 42 -0.48 -0.33 4.70
CA ALA A 42 0.92 -0.43 4.30
C ALA A 42 1.86 -0.40 5.51
N ARG A 43 1.67 0.54 6.44
CA ARG A 43 2.49 0.65 7.67
C ARG A 43 2.34 -0.54 8.61
N THR A 44 1.20 -1.22 8.59
CA THR A 44 0.95 -2.41 9.43
C THR A 44 1.34 -3.70 8.73
N GLY A 45 1.67 -3.67 7.44
CA GLY A 45 1.89 -4.86 6.62
C GLY A 45 0.64 -5.72 6.42
N ARG A 46 -0.53 -5.27 6.89
CA ARG A 46 -1.83 -5.95 6.81
C ARG A 46 -2.63 -5.36 5.66
N ILE A 47 -2.12 -5.55 4.46
CA ILE A 47 -2.62 -4.97 3.22
C ILE A 47 -3.02 -6.06 2.25
N GLY A 48 -3.96 -5.78 1.34
CA GLY A 48 -4.47 -6.73 0.35
C GLY A 48 -3.48 -7.11 -0.77
N LEU A 49 -2.21 -7.34 -0.43
CA LEU A 49 -1.16 -7.86 -1.31
C LEU A 49 -0.87 -9.32 -0.98
N ARG A 50 -0.35 -10.06 -1.95
CA ARG A 50 -0.22 -11.52 -1.88
C ARG A 50 0.54 -12.01 -0.65
N ARG A 51 1.60 -11.31 -0.21
CA ARG A 51 2.37 -11.74 0.98
C ARG A 51 1.47 -11.86 2.21
N PHE A 52 0.67 -10.83 2.51
CA PHE A 52 -0.22 -10.88 3.66
C PHE A 52 -1.37 -11.86 3.44
N LEU A 53 -2.00 -11.83 2.25
CA LEU A 53 -3.16 -12.68 1.95
C LEU A 53 -2.83 -14.18 2.02
N ALA A 54 -1.66 -14.60 1.51
CA ALA A 54 -1.18 -15.98 1.64
C ALA A 54 -0.92 -16.36 3.11
N SER A 55 -0.35 -15.45 3.91
CA SER A 55 -0.11 -15.67 5.34
C SER A 55 -1.40 -15.79 6.15
N ALA A 56 -2.43 -15.04 5.73
CA ALA A 56 -3.77 -15.11 6.29
C ALA A 56 -4.58 -16.29 5.73
N ARG A 57 -3.98 -17.12 4.85
CA ARG A 57 -4.60 -18.29 4.22
C ARG A 57 -5.91 -17.96 3.50
N VAL A 58 -5.93 -16.84 2.77
CA VAL A 58 -7.09 -16.44 1.97
C VAL A 58 -7.27 -17.46 0.82
N PRO A 59 -8.47 -18.06 0.67
CA PRO A 59 -8.72 -19.04 -0.39
C PRO A 59 -8.36 -18.54 -1.78
N GLY A 60 -7.62 -19.35 -2.55
CA GLY A 60 -7.17 -19.01 -3.90
C GLY A 60 -5.87 -18.20 -3.95
N ILE A 61 -5.20 -17.96 -2.81
CA ILE A 61 -3.90 -17.29 -2.73
C ILE A 61 -2.93 -18.17 -1.95
N GLU A 62 -2.29 -19.08 -2.67
CA GLU A 62 -1.39 -20.09 -2.08
C GLU A 62 0.05 -19.59 -1.91
N SER A 63 0.46 -18.58 -2.68
CA SER A 63 1.82 -18.03 -2.65
C SER A 63 1.80 -16.53 -2.39
N GLY A 64 2.69 -16.11 -1.48
CA GLY A 64 2.94 -14.71 -1.17
C GLY A 64 3.83 -13.99 -2.17
N GLU A 65 4.37 -14.69 -3.17
CA GLU A 65 5.24 -14.12 -4.20
C GLU A 65 4.49 -13.15 -5.11
N CYS A 66 5.17 -12.08 -5.50
CA CYS A 66 4.70 -11.16 -6.51
C CYS A 66 4.72 -11.83 -7.88
N LEU A 67 3.75 -11.47 -8.73
CA LEU A 67 3.67 -11.99 -10.10
C LEU A 67 4.84 -11.55 -10.99
N CYS A 68 5.58 -10.50 -10.61
CA CYS A 68 6.81 -10.12 -11.31
C CYS A 68 7.97 -11.10 -11.08
N GLY A 69 7.85 -12.04 -10.13
CA GLY A 69 8.83 -13.09 -9.85
C GLY A 69 10.07 -12.64 -9.05
N GLN A 70 10.11 -11.42 -8.53
CA GLN A 70 11.30 -10.84 -7.86
C GLN A 70 11.22 -10.85 -6.33
N GLY A 71 10.29 -11.58 -5.73
CA GLY A 71 10.16 -11.73 -4.28
C GLY A 71 8.73 -11.69 -3.78
N LEU A 72 8.57 -11.49 -2.46
CA LEU A 72 7.25 -11.41 -1.81
C LEU A 72 6.54 -10.10 -2.13
N GLU A 73 5.24 -10.17 -2.39
CA GLU A 73 4.45 -8.97 -2.70
C GLU A 73 4.07 -8.21 -1.43
N THR A 74 4.93 -7.27 -1.03
CA THR A 74 4.70 -6.29 0.03
C THR A 74 4.48 -4.89 -0.53
N ALA A 75 4.05 -3.94 0.30
CA ALA A 75 3.94 -2.53 -0.10
C ALA A 75 5.31 -1.97 -0.50
N GLU A 76 6.34 -2.30 0.28
CA GLU A 76 7.74 -2.02 -0.03
C GLU A 76 8.14 -2.56 -1.41
N HIS A 77 7.91 -3.86 -1.66
CA HIS A 77 8.22 -4.47 -2.96
C HIS A 77 7.49 -3.75 -4.10
N THR A 78 6.19 -3.50 -3.93
CA THR A 78 5.34 -2.83 -4.93
C THR A 78 5.89 -1.45 -5.29
N LEU A 79 6.45 -0.71 -4.34
CA LEU A 79 6.90 0.67 -4.53
C LEU A 79 8.37 0.80 -4.90
N LEU A 80 9.24 -0.10 -4.43
CA LEU A 80 10.70 0.04 -4.53
C LEU A 80 11.35 -0.95 -5.51
N ALA A 81 10.72 -2.09 -5.78
CA ALA A 81 11.38 -3.21 -6.46
C ALA A 81 10.59 -3.87 -7.60
N CYS A 82 9.27 -3.68 -7.67
CA CYS A 82 8.41 -4.42 -8.58
C CYS A 82 8.58 -3.93 -10.04
N ALA A 83 9.06 -4.82 -10.92
CA ALA A 83 9.20 -4.51 -12.36
C ALA A 83 7.87 -4.25 -13.09
N ASP A 84 6.74 -4.73 -12.55
CA ASP A 84 5.40 -4.49 -13.12
C ASP A 84 4.82 -3.13 -12.73
N GLN A 85 5.56 -2.31 -11.97
CA GLN A 85 5.14 -1.00 -11.52
C GLN A 85 6.02 0.07 -12.16
N PRO A 86 5.47 1.26 -12.46
CA PRO A 86 6.28 2.34 -12.98
C PRO A 86 7.43 2.63 -12.01
N PRO A 87 8.67 2.83 -12.53
CA PRO A 87 9.82 3.06 -11.68
C PRO A 87 9.50 4.26 -10.79
N PRO A 88 9.70 4.12 -9.47
CA PRO A 88 9.46 5.23 -8.60
C PRO A 88 10.51 6.32 -8.81
N HIS A 89 10.13 7.56 -8.53
CA HIS A 89 11.06 8.69 -8.48
C HIS A 89 11.61 8.84 -7.05
N TRP A 90 12.00 7.72 -6.41
CA TRP A 90 12.62 7.75 -5.08
C TRP A 90 14.12 7.95 -5.23
N GLU A 91 14.73 8.63 -4.26
CA GLU A 91 16.18 8.73 -4.20
C GLU A 91 16.81 7.34 -3.99
N PRO A 92 17.94 7.04 -4.64
CA PRO A 92 18.65 5.78 -4.42
C PRO A 92 18.94 5.54 -2.92
N GLY A 93 18.66 4.34 -2.43
CA GLY A 93 18.87 3.97 -1.03
C GLY A 93 17.74 4.38 -0.08
N THR A 94 16.66 4.96 -0.58
CA THR A 94 15.45 5.26 0.22
C THR A 94 14.91 4.00 0.88
N ARG A 95 14.62 4.09 2.18
CA ARG A 95 14.01 3.02 2.96
C ARG A 95 12.49 3.16 3.00
N PHE A 96 11.78 2.04 2.92
CA PHE A 96 10.31 2.06 2.94
C PHE A 96 9.76 2.66 4.24
N GLU A 97 10.41 2.39 5.39
CA GLU A 97 9.98 2.90 6.68
C GLU A 97 10.02 4.43 6.75
N GLU A 98 10.99 5.06 6.08
CA GLU A 98 11.11 6.52 5.98
C GLU A 98 9.96 7.09 5.15
N LEU A 99 9.67 6.48 4.00
CA LEU A 99 8.60 6.90 3.10
C LEU A 99 7.21 6.84 3.74
N VAL A 100 6.94 5.88 4.63
CA VAL A 100 5.63 5.75 5.27
C VAL A 100 5.51 6.47 6.61
N SER A 101 6.60 7.09 7.07
CA SER A 101 6.65 7.80 8.36
C SER A 101 6.72 9.32 8.23
N GLU A 102 7.02 9.85 7.05
CA GLU A 102 7.02 11.28 6.76
C GLU A 102 5.73 11.66 5.97
N ALA A 103 5.10 12.79 6.31
CA ALA A 103 3.77 13.16 5.84
C ALA A 103 3.65 13.40 4.32
N GLU A 104 4.62 14.07 3.71
CA GLU A 104 4.63 14.35 2.27
C GLU A 104 4.87 13.09 1.46
N THR A 105 5.91 12.33 1.80
CA THR A 105 6.27 11.08 1.12
C THR A 105 5.21 9.99 1.35
N ALA A 106 4.62 9.90 2.54
CA ALA A 106 3.56 8.92 2.81
C ALA A 106 2.29 9.19 2.00
N ALA A 107 2.02 10.47 1.68
CA ALA A 107 0.93 10.83 0.78
C ALA A 107 1.22 10.35 -0.65
N VAL A 108 2.47 10.47 -1.12
CA VAL A 108 2.88 9.94 -2.43
C VAL A 108 2.76 8.42 -2.47
N VAL A 109 3.25 7.74 -1.42
CA VAL A 109 3.12 6.29 -1.25
C VAL A 109 1.66 5.85 -1.34
N ALA A 110 0.76 6.50 -0.58
CA ALA A 110 -0.65 6.14 -0.56
C ALA A 110 -1.28 6.24 -1.96
N ARG A 111 -1.00 7.34 -2.67
CA ARG A 111 -1.48 7.56 -4.05
C ARG A 111 -0.94 6.50 -5.01
N GLN A 112 0.35 6.21 -4.94
CA GLN A 112 0.99 5.24 -5.85
C GLN A 112 0.48 3.81 -5.60
N LEU A 113 0.26 3.42 -4.34
CA LEU A 113 -0.37 2.14 -4.01
C LEU A 113 -1.80 2.02 -4.56
N ILE A 114 -2.61 3.08 -4.49
CA ILE A 114 -3.95 3.06 -5.09
C ILE A 114 -3.87 2.97 -6.62
N ARG A 115 -2.97 3.74 -7.24
CA ARG A 115 -2.77 3.77 -8.70
C ARG A 115 -2.14 2.50 -9.26
N SER A 116 -1.45 1.70 -8.44
CA SER A 116 -0.82 0.44 -8.85
C SER A 116 -1.77 -0.59 -9.47
N GLY A 117 -3.07 -0.50 -9.15
CA GLY A 117 -4.08 -1.47 -9.55
C GLY A 117 -4.01 -2.82 -8.82
N LYS A 118 -2.94 -3.09 -8.06
CA LYS A 118 -2.77 -4.35 -7.31
C LYS A 118 -3.78 -4.50 -6.16
N LEU A 119 -4.23 -3.38 -5.59
CA LEU A 119 -5.20 -3.35 -4.50
C LEU A 119 -6.62 -3.14 -5.02
N ARG A 120 -7.23 -4.20 -5.55
CA ARG A 120 -8.57 -4.14 -6.19
C ARG A 120 -9.67 -3.52 -5.34
N GLN A 121 -9.58 -3.61 -4.01
CA GLN A 121 -10.54 -2.98 -3.10
C GLN A 121 -10.54 -1.44 -3.16
N TYR A 122 -9.51 -0.82 -3.72
CA TYR A 122 -9.43 0.63 -3.93
C TYR A 122 -9.70 1.05 -5.39
N SER A 123 -10.20 0.15 -6.25
CA SER A 123 -10.43 0.46 -7.67
C SER A 123 -11.38 1.64 -7.89
N LEU A 124 -12.50 1.68 -7.15
CA LEU A 124 -13.45 2.80 -7.21
C LEU A 124 -12.81 4.10 -6.71
N ALA A 125 -12.01 4.04 -5.65
CA ALA A 125 -11.28 5.21 -5.18
C ALA A 125 -10.28 5.69 -6.24
N ALA A 126 -9.55 4.79 -6.90
CA ALA A 126 -8.65 5.17 -7.99
C ALA A 126 -9.39 5.92 -9.10
N GLN A 127 -10.57 5.44 -9.50
CA GLN A 127 -11.39 6.08 -10.53
C GLN A 127 -11.85 7.49 -10.10
N LEU A 128 -12.43 7.63 -8.91
CA LEU A 128 -12.95 8.91 -8.41
C LEU A 128 -11.86 9.93 -8.12
N LEU A 129 -10.66 9.47 -7.74
CA LEU A 129 -9.57 10.34 -7.31
C LEU A 129 -8.62 10.73 -8.44
N TYR A 130 -8.42 9.84 -9.42
CA TYR A 130 -7.34 9.99 -10.41
C TYR A 130 -7.77 9.80 -11.87
N ASN A 131 -9.03 9.40 -12.15
CA ASN A 131 -9.54 9.30 -13.53
C ASN A 131 -10.57 10.39 -13.87
N THR A 132 -10.91 11.28 -12.94
CA THR A 132 -11.96 12.32 -13.13
C THR A 132 -11.46 13.57 -13.88
N GLU A 133 -10.22 13.57 -14.38
CA GLU A 133 -9.71 14.68 -15.20
C GLU A 133 -10.19 14.62 -16.67
N GLU A 134 -10.69 13.48 -17.16
CA GLU A 134 -11.17 13.35 -18.54
C GLU A 134 -12.64 13.79 -18.73
N VAL A 135 -13.50 13.66 -17.71
CA VAL A 135 -14.93 13.95 -17.84
C VAL A 135 -15.23 15.46 -17.76
N ALA A 136 -14.37 16.25 -17.10
CA ALA A 136 -14.53 17.71 -17.03
C ALA A 136 -14.08 18.45 -18.32
N ALA A 137 -13.29 17.79 -19.18
CA ALA A 137 -12.81 18.36 -20.45
C ALA A 137 -13.75 18.05 -21.64
N SER A 138 -14.64 17.06 -21.52
CA SER A 138 -15.56 16.63 -22.59
C SER A 138 -16.96 17.28 -22.53
N GLY A 139 -17.25 18.12 -21.53
CA GLY A 139 -18.55 18.76 -21.33
C GLY A 139 -18.70 20.17 -21.91
N ARG A 140 -17.95 20.53 -22.95
CA ARG A 140 -18.13 21.77 -23.71
C ARG A 140 -18.25 21.46 -25.20
N GLU A 141 -19.42 21.00 -25.60
CA GLU A 141 -19.90 21.04 -26.99
C GLU A 141 -21.32 21.61 -27.02
#